data_AF-A0A1E3YE99-F1
#
_entry.id   AF-A0A1E3YE99-F1
#
_cell.length_a   1.000
_cell.length_b   1.000
_cell.length_c   1.000
_cell.angle_alpha   90.00
_cell.angle_beta   90.00
_cell.angle_gamma   90.00
#
_symmetry.space_group_name_H-M   'P 1'
#
loop_
_entity.id
_entity.type
_entity.pdbx_description
1 polymer ?
#
loop_
_entity_poly.entity_id
_entity_poly.type
_entity_poly.pdbx_seq_one_letter_code
_entity_poly.pdbx_strand_id
1 'polypeptide(L)'
;MPLIKARTNRVRTVRHICRLLEPNRDTLALYARFIGDTADYVTNQLIESTLAKDREFLAWRAEHTAESAAPVTHASAGSTRRNSSARPGGDGQ
;
A
#
# COMPACT_ATOMS: atom_id res chain seq x y z
N MET A 1 -26.29 5.62 -5.25
CA MET A 1 -26.08 4.20 -4.86
C MET A 1 -24.60 3.95 -4.67
N PRO A 2 -24.14 3.25 -3.62
CA PRO A 2 -22.72 2.94 -3.43
C PRO A 2 -22.24 1.99 -4.53
N LEU A 3 -21.11 2.31 -5.16
CA LEU A 3 -20.49 1.49 -6.20
C LEU A 3 -19.77 0.26 -5.61
N ILE A 4 -19.34 0.39 -4.35
CA ILE A 4 -18.59 -0.61 -3.58
C ILE A 4 -19.55 -1.25 -2.56
N LYS A 5 -19.71 -2.57 -2.62
CA LYS A 5 -20.51 -3.35 -1.64
C LYS A 5 -19.72 -3.52 -0.35
N ALA A 6 -20.35 -3.83 0.80
CA ALA A 6 -19.63 -4.12 2.04
C ALA A 6 -18.92 -5.50 2.00
N ARG A 7 -17.77 -5.63 2.68
CA ARG A 7 -16.90 -6.82 2.59
C ARG A 7 -17.57 -8.09 3.14
N THR A 8 -17.54 -9.19 2.38
CA THR A 8 -18.07 -10.53 2.79
C THR A 8 -16.98 -11.54 3.20
N ASN A 9 -15.70 -11.34 2.89
CA ASN A 9 -14.68 -12.38 3.12
C ASN A 9 -13.33 -11.86 3.68
N ARG A 10 -12.68 -12.69 4.51
CA ARG A 10 -11.32 -12.49 5.05
C ARG A 10 -10.27 -12.92 4.01
N VAL A 11 -9.94 -12.04 3.08
CA VAL A 11 -8.82 -12.22 2.14
C VAL A 11 -7.51 -11.81 2.83
N ARG A 12 -6.40 -12.50 2.52
CA ARG A 12 -5.06 -12.13 3.01
C ARG A 12 -4.72 -10.72 2.54
N THR A 13 -4.53 -9.80 3.47
CA THR A 13 -4.10 -8.43 3.18
C THR A 13 -2.59 -8.31 3.36
N VAL A 14 -1.94 -7.59 2.46
CA VAL A 14 -0.52 -7.24 2.54
C VAL A 14 -0.41 -5.74 2.74
N ARG A 15 0.52 -5.31 3.60
CA ARG A 15 0.77 -3.88 3.81
C ARG A 15 1.32 -3.27 2.52
N HIS A 16 0.57 -2.35 1.92
CA HIS A 16 0.97 -1.59 0.75
C HIS A 16 1.13 -0.10 1.14
N ILE A 17 2.25 0.51 0.78
CA ILE A 17 2.52 1.93 1.05
C ILE A 17 2.51 2.66 -0.30
N CYS A 18 1.52 3.52 -0.50
CA CYS A 18 1.42 4.38 -1.68
C CYS A 18 1.30 5.85 -1.24
N ARG A 19 1.91 6.75 -2.01
CA ARG A 19 1.74 8.20 -1.81
C ARG A 19 0.50 8.65 -2.57
N LEU A 20 -0.56 8.99 -1.84
CA LEU A 20 -1.78 9.55 -2.41
C LEU A 20 -1.68 11.07 -2.46
N LEU A 21 -2.29 11.67 -3.49
CA LEU A 21 -2.58 13.11 -3.48
C LEU A 21 -3.55 13.40 -2.33
N GLU A 22 -3.34 14.52 -1.64
CA GLU A 22 -4.16 14.96 -0.51
C GLU A 22 -5.69 14.91 -0.78
N PRO A 23 -6.21 15.43 -1.91
CA PRO A 23 -7.65 15.32 -2.22
C PRO A 23 -8.13 13.86 -2.40
N ASN A 24 -7.28 12.98 -2.93
CA ASN A 24 -7.62 11.57 -3.12
C ASN A 24 -7.64 10.83 -1.79
N ARG A 25 -6.73 11.18 -0.87
CA ARG A 25 -6.69 10.65 0.48
C ARG A 25 -7.95 11.01 1.25
N ASP A 26 -8.38 12.27 1.18
CA ASP A 26 -9.57 12.72 1.90
C ASP A 26 -10.85 12.10 1.33
N THR A 27 -10.95 12.02 0.00
CA THR A 27 -12.05 11.33 -0.68
C THR A 27 -12.12 9.86 -0.25
N LEU A 28 -10.98 9.17 -0.21
CA LEU A 28 -10.89 7.77 0.22
C LEU A 28 -11.36 7.60 1.67
N ALA A 29 -10.93 8.48 2.58
CA ALA A 29 -11.32 8.44 3.98
C ALA A 29 -12.81 8.71 4.20
N LEU A 30 -13.37 9.68 3.47
CA LEU A 30 -14.80 9.99 3.52
C LEU A 30 -15.64 8.85 2.93
N TYR A 31 -15.19 8.25 1.83
CA TYR A 31 -15.91 7.14 1.21
C TYR A 31 -15.89 5.89 2.09
N ALA A 32 -14.76 5.59 2.73
CA ALA A 32 -14.65 4.50 3.70
C ALA A 32 -15.67 4.65 4.85
N ARG A 33 -15.79 5.87 5.39
CA ARG A 33 -16.82 6.20 6.39
C ARG A 33 -18.24 6.04 5.86
N PHE A 34 -18.49 6.47 4.62
CA PHE A 34 -19.81 6.38 4.00
C PHE A 34 -20.29 4.93 3.85
N ILE A 35 -19.40 4.00 3.49
CA ILE A 35 -19.75 2.58 3.36
C ILE A 35 -19.57 1.77 4.66
N GLY A 36 -19.06 2.40 5.72
CA GLY A 36 -18.79 1.74 7.01
C GLY A 36 -17.65 0.72 6.96
N ASP A 37 -16.69 0.88 6.05
CA ASP A 37 -15.57 -0.05 5.86
C ASP A 37 -14.22 0.70 5.94
N THR A 38 -13.14 -0.01 5.66
CA THR A 38 -11.76 0.48 5.73
C THR A 38 -11.32 1.15 4.43
N ALA A 39 -10.39 2.10 4.52
CA ALA A 39 -9.75 2.69 3.35
C ALA A 39 -9.06 1.61 2.49
N ASP A 40 -8.46 0.60 3.14
CA ASP A 40 -7.86 -0.55 2.45
C ASP A 40 -8.89 -1.27 1.59
N TYR A 41 -10.09 -1.50 2.12
CA TYR A 41 -11.15 -2.16 1.36
C TYR A 41 -11.60 -1.31 0.16
N VAL A 42 -11.81 -0.02 0.36
CA VAL A 42 -12.19 0.89 -0.72
C VAL A 42 -11.14 0.91 -1.82
N THR A 43 -9.85 0.97 -1.46
CA THR A 43 -8.75 0.94 -2.44
C THR A 43 -8.71 -0.36 -3.23
N ASN A 44 -8.87 -1.52 -2.57
CA ASN A 44 -8.92 -2.80 -3.26
C ASN A 44 -10.11 -2.87 -4.22
N GLN A 45 -11.28 -2.40 -3.80
CA GLN A 45 -12.45 -2.40 -4.69
C GLN A 45 -12.30 -1.40 -5.84
N LEU A 46 -11.64 -0.26 -5.63
CA LEU A 46 -11.31 0.66 -6.72
C LEU A 46 -10.43 -0.03 -7.75
N ILE A 47 -9.37 -0.72 -7.32
CA ILE A 47 -8.49 -1.51 -8.20
C ILE A 47 -9.31 -2.55 -8.99
N GLU A 48 -10.16 -3.34 -8.33
CA GLU A 48 -10.98 -4.34 -9.02
C GLU A 48 -12.03 -3.72 -9.95
N SER A 49 -12.59 -2.58 -9.58
CA SER A 49 -13.67 -1.95 -10.35
C SER A 49 -13.16 -1.16 -11.55
N THR A 50 -11.95 -0.61 -11.50
CA THR A 50 -11.35 0.19 -12.57
C THR A 50 -10.30 -0.61 -13.35
N LEU A 51 -9.25 -1.07 -12.68
CA LEU A 51 -8.12 -1.74 -13.34
C LEU A 51 -8.49 -3.13 -13.87
N ALA A 52 -9.31 -3.89 -13.14
CA ALA A 52 -9.72 -5.21 -13.63
C ALA A 52 -10.79 -5.15 -14.75
N LYS A 53 -11.27 -3.95 -15.11
CA LYS A 53 -12.19 -3.74 -16.25
C LYS A 53 -11.53 -3.07 -17.45
N ASP A 54 -10.32 -2.55 -17.28
CA ASP A 54 -9.57 -1.93 -18.35
C ASP A 54 -9.09 -3.00 -19.34
N ARG A 55 -9.67 -2.99 -20.55
CA ARG A 55 -9.40 -4.01 -21.57
C ARG A 55 -7.98 -3.93 -22.10
N GLU A 56 -7.42 -2.73 -22.19
CA GLU A 56 -6.05 -2.51 -22.67
C GLU A 56 -5.07 -3.02 -21.62
N PHE A 57 -5.29 -2.69 -20.35
CA PHE A 57 -4.50 -3.23 -19.24
C PHE A 57 -4.62 -4.74 -19.14
N LEU A 58 -5.80 -5.33 -19.35
CA LEU A 58 -5.98 -6.78 -19.33
C LEU A 58 -5.27 -7.47 -20.50
N ALA A 59 -5.31 -6.90 -21.71
CA ALA A 59 -4.57 -7.41 -22.86
C ALA A 59 -3.06 -7.36 -22.60
N TRP A 60 -2.57 -6.21 -22.13
CA TRP A 60 -1.17 -6.04 -21.73
C TRP A 60 -0.74 -7.02 -20.62
N ARG A 61 -1.58 -7.18 -19.59
CA ARG A 61 -1.32 -8.11 -18.48
C ARG A 61 -1.24 -9.56 -18.98
N ALA A 62 -2.10 -9.98 -19.90
CA ALA A 62 -2.08 -11.33 -20.45
C ALA A 62 -0.74 -11.64 -21.13
N GLU A 63 -0.13 -10.66 -21.78
CA GLU A 63 1.19 -10.77 -22.42
C GLU A 63 2.34 -10.75 -21.41
N HIS A 64 2.18 -10.10 -20.25
CA HIS A 64 3.26 -9.77 -19.29
C HIS A 64 3.16 -10.52 -17.95
N THR A 65 2.27 -11.50 -17.81
CA THR A 65 1.99 -12.20 -16.53
C THR A 65 3.20 -12.94 -15.95
N ALA A 66 4.21 -13.29 -16.75
CA ALA A 66 5.41 -14.00 -16.28
C ALA A 66 6.40 -13.13 -15.48
N GLU A 67 6.36 -11.80 -15.59
CA GLU A 67 7.37 -10.89 -15.01
C GLU A 67 6.98 -10.37 -13.60
N SER A 68 5.69 -10.37 -13.24
CA SER A 68 5.14 -9.52 -12.18
C SER A 68 4.81 -10.23 -10.86
N ALA A 69 5.73 -11.04 -10.34
CA ALA A 69 5.66 -11.55 -8.96
C ALA A 69 6.93 -11.29 -8.14
N ALA A 70 7.90 -10.53 -8.67
CA ALA A 70 9.01 -10.06 -7.85
C ALA A 70 8.56 -8.80 -7.08
N PRO A 71 8.62 -8.79 -5.73
CA PRO A 71 8.41 -7.57 -4.99
C PRO A 71 9.46 -6.55 -5.46
N VAL A 72 9.01 -5.39 -5.92
CA VAL A 72 9.89 -4.22 -6.10
C VAL A 72 10.46 -3.87 -4.74
N THR A 73 11.59 -4.48 -4.40
CA THR A 73 12.42 -4.05 -3.28
C THR A 73 12.87 -2.65 -3.65
N HIS A 74 12.18 -1.64 -3.12
CA HIS A 74 12.78 -0.33 -2.97
C HIS A 74 14.00 -0.55 -2.09
N ALA A 75 15.16 -0.76 -2.72
CA ALA A 75 16.44 -0.81 -2.07
C ALA A 75 16.50 0.42 -1.17
N SER A 76 16.44 0.18 0.13
CA SER A 76 16.61 1.22 1.14
C SER A 76 18.07 1.63 1.09
N ALA A 77 18.39 2.49 0.12
CA ALA A 77 19.65 3.18 0.04
C ALA A 77 19.70 4.16 1.21
N GLY A 78 20.31 3.72 2.32
CA GLY A 78 20.41 4.55 3.50
C GLY A 78 21.01 3.88 4.73
N SER A 79 21.92 2.91 4.56
CA SER A 79 22.89 2.62 5.61
C SER A 79 23.92 3.75 5.61
N THR A 80 23.99 4.57 6.66
CA THR A 80 25.26 5.07 7.24
C THR A 80 25.01 5.79 8.58
N ARG A 81 25.36 5.08 9.65
CA ARG A 81 26.13 5.51 10.84
C ARG A 81 25.71 6.81 11.57
N ARG A 82 25.26 6.63 12.82
CA ARG A 82 26.07 7.01 14.01
C ARG A 82 25.52 6.37 15.28
N ASN A 83 25.90 5.12 15.49
CA ASN A 83 25.96 4.57 16.84
C ASN A 83 27.28 5.07 17.46
N SER A 84 27.22 6.17 18.20
CA SER A 84 28.33 6.62 19.06
C SER A 84 27.96 6.31 20.50
N SER A 85 28.03 5.03 20.84
CA SER A 85 28.10 4.57 22.22
C SER A 85 29.57 4.61 22.65
N ALA A 86 29.91 5.52 23.59
CA ALA A 86 30.95 5.33 24.59
C ALA A 86 31.05 6.57 25.50
N ARG A 87 30.33 6.56 26.62
CA ARG A 87 30.81 7.25 27.84
C ARG A 87 31.70 6.23 28.56
N PRO A 88 32.99 6.48 28.80
CA PRO A 88 33.70 5.79 29.85
C PRO A 88 33.51 6.60 31.14
N GLY A 89 32.72 6.06 32.06
CA GLY A 89 32.94 6.30 33.49
C GLY A 89 34.05 5.36 33.95
N GLY A 90 34.98 5.88 34.75
CA GLY A 90 36.08 5.09 35.30
C GLY A 90 36.91 5.94 36.26
N ASP A 91 36.64 5.74 37.54
CA ASP A 91 37.24 6.32 38.75
C ASP A 91 38.77 6.14 38.86
N GLY A 92 39.40 6.97 39.71
CA GLY A 92 40.56 6.56 40.51
C GLY A 92 41.83 7.39 40.37
N GLN A 93 41.93 8.47 41.14
CA GLN A 93 43.10 8.77 41.99
C GLN A 93 42.78 9.86 43.01
#